data_AF-A0A257T6U2-F1
#
_entry.id   AF-A0A257T6U2-F1
#
_cell.length_a   1.000
_cell.length_b   1.000
_cell.length_c   1.000
_cell.angle_alpha   90.00
_cell.angle_beta   90.00
_cell.angle_gamma   90.00
#
_symmetry.space_group_name_H-M   'P 1'
#
loop_
_entity.id
_entity.type
_entity.pdbx_description
1 polymer ?
#
loop_
_entity_poly.entity_id
_entity_poly.type
_entity_poly.pdbx_seq_one_letter_code
_entity_poly.pdbx_strand_id
1 'polypeptide(L)'
;VRAGDQEINTPWLNGSDSRILPATYQGIYAEFSPIAAVKLYGLREFRWKSRTSGDYFKDNLYYKTGYDGDPLYGGSGSLPNSDGQAQGTLAFGASANADGAKAQLWYYDFYQFSNMFYGDANYTLKTGTGFNPFVGGQFVREYDSHSLLGNVNATAYGLIGGVHYQTGIGAGTLSFAYNAINPHGAAAYGHGAIVSPYTIGYATDPLYTTSMIRGLVETGPGNAWKVKVAQHFNKEFLLLAAFAEYHTYYFGNSNDAYLDLTYFPGADFKDLKGLSIRDRVEISNGGIGLNPGNQSFIYNRVMLTYLF
;
A
#
# COMPACT_ATOMS: atom_id res chain seq x y z
N VAL A 1 14.46 -16.66 -11.36
CA VAL A 1 13.06 -17.13 -11.29
C VAL A 1 12.83 -17.79 -9.95
N ARG A 2 11.70 -17.53 -9.31
CA ARG A 2 11.24 -18.16 -8.06
C ARG A 2 9.88 -18.81 -8.31
N ALA A 3 9.60 -19.95 -7.68
CA ALA A 3 8.34 -20.66 -7.81
C ALA A 3 7.92 -21.26 -6.46
N GLY A 4 6.61 -21.39 -6.25
CA GLY A 4 6.02 -21.87 -5.01
C GLY A 4 5.62 -20.74 -4.07
N ASP A 5 5.55 -21.07 -2.79
CA ASP A 5 5.14 -20.20 -1.69
C ASP A 5 6.21 -19.15 -1.43
N GLN A 6 5.85 -17.88 -1.56
CA GLN A 6 6.82 -16.79 -1.49
C GLN A 6 6.19 -15.46 -1.11
N GLU A 7 7.02 -14.57 -0.57
CA GLU A 7 6.69 -13.15 -0.54
C GLU A 7 6.88 -12.53 -1.93
N ILE A 8 5.84 -11.82 -2.35
CA ILE A 8 5.80 -11.02 -3.56
C ILE A 8 5.67 -9.57 -3.13
N ASN A 9 6.46 -8.71 -3.75
CA ASN A 9 6.54 -7.29 -3.42
C ASN A 9 6.45 -6.45 -4.70
N THR A 10 5.25 -6.42 -5.25
CA THR A 10 4.87 -5.50 -6.33
C THR A 10 3.93 -4.43 -5.76
N PRO A 11 3.70 -3.30 -6.45
CA PRO A 11 2.82 -2.24 -5.96
C PRO A 11 1.45 -2.72 -5.44
N TRP A 12 0.80 -3.67 -6.12
CA TRP A 12 -0.57 -4.11 -5.79
C TRP A 12 -0.66 -5.57 -5.29
N LEU A 13 0.44 -6.33 -5.33
CA LEU A 13 0.60 -7.60 -4.63
C LEU A 13 1.83 -7.48 -3.73
N ASN A 14 1.61 -7.08 -2.48
CA ASN A 14 2.64 -6.90 -1.48
C ASN A 14 2.35 -7.71 -0.21
N GLY A 15 3.33 -7.78 0.69
CA GLY A 15 3.23 -8.56 1.92
C GLY A 15 2.27 -7.99 2.97
N SER A 16 1.75 -6.76 2.82
CA SER A 16 0.87 -6.13 3.82
C SER A 16 1.41 -6.24 5.27
N ASP A 17 2.74 -6.18 5.41
CA ASP A 17 3.51 -6.63 6.58
C ASP A 17 3.48 -5.61 7.73
N SER A 18 2.27 -5.34 8.22
CA SER A 18 2.02 -4.46 9.36
C SER A 18 1.37 -5.20 10.54
N ARG A 19 1.42 -6.54 10.48
CA ARG A 19 0.81 -7.50 11.43
C ARG A 19 1.85 -8.58 11.79
N ILE A 20 1.41 -9.62 12.49
CA ILE A 20 2.29 -10.70 12.99
C ILE A 20 2.91 -11.49 11.84
N LEU A 21 2.15 -11.73 10.77
CA LEU A 21 2.60 -12.43 9.58
C LEU A 21 2.31 -11.57 8.35
N PRO A 22 3.19 -11.58 7.33
CA PRO A 22 2.87 -10.98 6.05
C PRO A 22 1.87 -11.85 5.28
N ALA A 23 1.16 -11.21 4.36
CA ALA A 23 0.54 -11.86 3.23
C ALA A 23 1.61 -12.52 2.35
N THR A 24 1.33 -13.73 1.89
CA THR A 24 2.23 -14.51 1.02
C THR A 24 1.45 -15.08 -0.16
N TYR A 25 2.15 -15.47 -1.21
CA TYR A 25 1.55 -15.89 -2.47
C TYR A 25 2.19 -17.16 -2.98
N GLN A 26 1.37 -18.07 -3.50
CA GLN A 26 1.83 -19.24 -4.23
C GLN A 26 1.84 -18.90 -5.72
N GLY A 27 3.02 -18.88 -6.33
CA GLY A 27 3.16 -18.37 -7.70
C GLY A 27 4.50 -18.62 -8.35
N ILE A 28 4.66 -18.06 -9.54
CA ILE A 28 5.92 -17.97 -10.29
C ILE A 28 6.26 -16.49 -10.44
N TYR A 29 7.47 -16.12 -10.06
CA TYR A 29 8.01 -14.77 -10.21
C TYR A 29 9.34 -14.81 -10.95
N ALA A 30 9.47 -14.01 -11.99
CA ALA A 30 10.68 -13.85 -12.77
C ALA A 30 11.12 -12.38 -12.75
N GLU A 31 12.42 -12.17 -12.55
CA GLU A 31 13.09 -10.88 -12.73
C GLU A 31 14.22 -11.10 -13.74
N PHE A 32 14.32 -10.17 -14.68
CA PHE A 32 15.36 -10.16 -15.71
C PHE A 32 15.88 -8.74 -15.90
N SER A 33 17.20 -8.56 -15.89
CA SER A 33 17.83 -7.25 -16.04
C SER A 33 18.60 -7.22 -17.36
N PRO A 34 17.99 -6.71 -18.46
CA PRO A 34 18.70 -6.62 -19.75
C PRO A 34 19.92 -5.70 -19.69
N ILE A 35 19.87 -4.68 -18.83
CA ILE A 35 20.97 -3.77 -18.49
C ILE A 35 20.89 -3.43 -16.99
N ALA A 36 21.99 -2.97 -16.39
CA ALA A 36 22.07 -2.74 -14.93
C ALA A 36 20.99 -1.78 -14.38
N ALA A 37 20.58 -0.80 -15.19
CA ALA A 37 19.62 0.24 -14.80
C ALA A 37 18.14 -0.13 -15.04
N VAL A 38 17.85 -1.27 -15.68
CA VAL A 38 16.49 -1.66 -16.07
C VAL A 38 16.21 -3.08 -15.61
N LYS A 39 15.05 -3.27 -14.99
CA LYS A 39 14.53 -4.58 -14.59
C LYS A 39 13.19 -4.84 -15.25
N LEU A 40 12.99 -6.06 -15.71
CA LEU A 40 11.73 -6.57 -16.22
C LEU A 40 11.23 -7.65 -15.27
N TYR A 41 9.90 -7.68 -15.09
CA TYR A 41 9.23 -8.56 -14.14
C TYR A 41 8.12 -9.33 -14.86
N GLY A 42 7.98 -10.60 -14.50
CA GLY A 42 6.84 -11.44 -14.88
C GLY A 42 6.34 -12.20 -13.66
N LEU A 43 5.02 -12.23 -13.48
CA LEU A 43 4.38 -12.81 -12.31
C LEU A 43 3.13 -13.58 -12.71
N ARG A 44 3.01 -14.82 -12.23
CA ARG A 44 1.74 -15.55 -12.17
C ARG A 44 1.51 -16.01 -10.73
N GLU A 45 0.50 -15.47 -10.08
CA GLU A 45 0.06 -15.84 -8.74
C GLU A 45 -1.17 -16.74 -8.84
N PHE A 46 -1.25 -17.84 -8.08
CA PHE A 46 -2.34 -18.82 -8.18
C PHE A 46 -3.22 -18.90 -6.93
N ARG A 47 -2.63 -18.67 -5.76
CA ARG A 47 -3.29 -18.67 -4.46
C ARG A 47 -2.61 -17.64 -3.57
N TRP A 48 -3.39 -17.08 -2.67
CA TRP A 48 -2.92 -16.12 -1.69
C TRP A 48 -3.16 -16.66 -0.29
N LYS A 49 -2.24 -16.34 0.62
CA LYS A 49 -2.40 -16.55 2.05
C LYS A 49 -2.41 -15.18 2.70
N SER A 50 -3.56 -14.80 3.24
CA SER A 50 -3.68 -13.56 4.00
C SER A 50 -2.85 -13.62 5.28
N ARG A 51 -2.56 -12.44 5.84
CA ARG A 51 -1.98 -12.27 7.17
C ARG A 51 -2.81 -12.87 8.31
N THR A 52 -4.04 -13.31 8.04
CA THR A 52 -4.93 -13.98 9.01
C THR A 52 -5.33 -15.40 8.60
N SER A 53 -4.90 -15.87 7.43
CA SER A 53 -5.28 -17.18 6.90
C SER A 53 -4.31 -18.25 7.41
N GLY A 54 -4.82 -19.47 7.63
CA GLY A 54 -3.99 -20.61 8.04
C GLY A 54 -3.16 -21.19 6.89
N ASP A 55 -3.66 -21.09 5.66
CA ASP A 55 -3.14 -21.75 4.46
C ASP A 55 -3.31 -20.84 3.22
N TYR A 56 -2.96 -21.34 2.03
CA TYR A 56 -3.13 -20.70 0.73
C TYR A 56 -4.50 -21.02 0.11
N PHE A 57 -5.30 -19.97 -0.10
CA PHE A 57 -6.65 -20.06 -0.62
C PHE A 57 -6.78 -19.42 -2.00
N LYS A 58 -7.88 -19.77 -2.69
CA LYS A 58 -8.27 -19.19 -3.97
C LYS A 58 -9.34 -18.12 -3.77
N ASP A 59 -8.99 -17.12 -2.99
CA ASP A 59 -9.80 -15.97 -2.66
C ASP A 59 -8.93 -14.71 -2.60
N ASN A 60 -9.50 -13.61 -2.12
CA ASN A 60 -8.84 -12.33 -1.91
C ASN A 60 -9.71 -11.46 -0.98
N LEU A 61 -9.31 -10.21 -0.75
CA LEU A 61 -9.97 -9.31 0.21
C LEU A 61 -11.41 -8.92 -0.14
N TYR A 62 -11.92 -9.24 -1.32
CA TYR A 62 -13.33 -9.07 -1.66
C TYR A 62 -14.22 -10.22 -1.19
N TYR A 63 -13.67 -11.38 -0.87
CA TYR A 63 -14.42 -12.51 -0.34
C TYR A 63 -14.71 -12.33 1.15
N LYS A 64 -15.82 -12.92 1.60
CA LYS A 64 -16.24 -12.86 3.00
C LYS A 64 -15.40 -13.78 3.87
N THR A 65 -15.27 -13.40 5.14
CA THR A 65 -14.80 -14.28 6.21
C THR A 65 -15.55 -15.62 6.17
N GLY A 66 -14.80 -16.72 6.10
CA GLY A 66 -15.30 -18.09 6.05
C GLY A 66 -15.51 -18.66 4.64
N TYR A 67 -15.29 -17.87 3.57
CA TYR A 67 -15.36 -18.37 2.20
C TYR A 67 -14.38 -19.53 2.00
N ASP A 68 -14.87 -20.67 1.51
CA ASP A 68 -14.11 -21.92 1.35
C ASP A 68 -13.27 -22.33 2.59
N GLY A 69 -13.73 -21.94 3.78
CA GLY A 69 -13.05 -22.24 5.04
C GLY A 69 -11.89 -21.31 5.40
N ASP A 70 -11.62 -20.25 4.63
CA ASP A 70 -10.64 -19.22 5.02
C ASP A 70 -11.25 -18.28 6.07
N PRO A 71 -10.70 -18.18 7.30
CA PRO A 71 -11.15 -17.19 8.27
C PRO A 71 -11.01 -15.73 7.82
N LEU A 72 -10.19 -15.41 6.80
CA LEU A 72 -9.94 -14.09 6.19
C LEU A 72 -10.62 -12.88 6.88
N TYR A 73 -9.84 -12.06 7.59
CA TYR A 73 -10.34 -10.87 8.29
C TYR A 73 -9.78 -9.56 7.70
N GLY A 74 -10.60 -8.51 7.76
CA GLY A 74 -10.21 -7.13 7.43
C GLY A 74 -10.20 -6.77 5.94
N GLY A 75 -10.70 -7.66 5.07
CA GLY A 75 -11.06 -7.32 3.70
C GLY A 75 -12.41 -6.61 3.61
N SER A 76 -12.83 -6.23 2.41
CA SER A 76 -14.12 -5.59 2.18
C SER A 76 -15.31 -6.57 2.25
N GLY A 77 -15.08 -7.86 1.94
CA GLY A 77 -16.12 -8.89 2.00
C GLY A 77 -17.35 -8.62 1.13
N SER A 78 -17.16 -7.93 0.00
CA SER A 78 -18.25 -7.44 -0.85
C SER A 78 -18.90 -8.52 -1.72
N LEU A 79 -18.22 -9.64 -1.99
CA LEU A 79 -18.76 -10.72 -2.82
C LEU A 79 -19.70 -11.67 -2.03
N PRO A 80 -20.77 -12.20 -2.65
CA PRO A 80 -21.57 -13.28 -2.08
C PRO A 80 -20.81 -14.61 -2.07
N ASN A 81 -21.16 -15.49 -1.13
CA ASN A 81 -20.54 -16.84 -1.04
C ASN A 81 -20.88 -17.76 -2.23
N SER A 82 -21.81 -17.35 -3.10
CA SER A 82 -22.16 -18.08 -4.32
C SER A 82 -21.17 -17.86 -5.46
N ASP A 83 -20.31 -16.85 -5.37
CA ASP A 83 -19.34 -16.56 -6.42
C ASP A 83 -18.22 -17.60 -6.47
N GLY A 84 -17.69 -17.82 -7.67
CA GLY A 84 -16.60 -18.75 -7.89
C GLY A 84 -15.30 -18.27 -7.26
N GLN A 85 -14.36 -19.22 -7.08
CA GLN A 85 -13.03 -18.96 -6.54
C GLN A 85 -12.22 -18.00 -7.42
N ALA A 86 -11.35 -17.22 -6.79
CA ALA A 86 -10.40 -16.37 -7.51
C ALA A 86 -9.44 -17.22 -8.35
N GLN A 87 -9.11 -16.74 -9.55
CA GLN A 87 -8.17 -17.44 -10.45
C GLN A 87 -6.74 -16.90 -10.33
N GLY A 88 -6.49 -16.01 -9.38
CA GLY A 88 -5.22 -15.36 -9.09
C GLY A 88 -4.91 -14.20 -10.05
N THR A 89 -3.62 -13.91 -10.26
CA THR A 89 -3.18 -12.75 -11.06
C THR A 89 -2.08 -13.09 -12.05
N LEU A 90 -2.12 -12.47 -13.22
CA LEU A 90 -0.99 -12.35 -14.15
C LEU A 90 -0.49 -10.90 -14.11
N ALA A 91 0.81 -10.68 -13.98
CA ALA A 91 1.36 -9.33 -14.02
C ALA A 91 2.70 -9.26 -14.75
N PHE A 92 2.94 -8.11 -15.37
CA PHE A 92 4.20 -7.76 -16.01
C PHE A 92 4.61 -6.38 -15.55
N GLY A 93 5.90 -6.19 -15.31
CA GLY A 93 6.42 -4.93 -14.86
C GLY A 93 7.75 -4.57 -15.51
N ALA A 94 8.05 -3.29 -15.49
CA ALA A 94 9.37 -2.78 -15.79
C ALA A 94 9.73 -1.71 -14.75
N SER A 95 10.98 -1.65 -14.33
CA SER A 95 11.51 -0.54 -13.55
C SER A 95 12.83 -0.05 -14.13
N ALA A 96 13.09 1.23 -13.97
CA ALA A 96 14.33 1.86 -14.40
C ALA A 96 14.83 2.86 -13.35
N ASN A 97 16.15 2.99 -13.24
CA ASN A 97 16.79 4.00 -12.41
C ASN A 97 17.95 4.68 -13.15
N ALA A 98 17.96 6.02 -13.17
CA ALA A 98 19.01 6.80 -13.80
C ALA A 98 19.15 8.15 -13.10
N ASP A 99 20.37 8.49 -12.63
CA ASP A 99 20.75 9.82 -12.14
C ASP A 99 19.72 10.53 -11.24
N GLY A 100 19.21 9.81 -10.23
CA GLY A 100 18.24 10.33 -9.27
C GLY A 100 16.78 10.16 -9.69
N ALA A 101 16.52 9.80 -10.95
CA ALA A 101 15.21 9.35 -11.42
C ALA A 101 15.02 7.85 -11.13
N LYS A 102 13.81 7.50 -10.70
CA LYS A 102 13.32 6.12 -10.60
C LYS A 102 11.92 6.08 -11.20
N ALA A 103 11.65 5.07 -12.00
CA ALA A 103 10.33 4.85 -12.57
C ALA A 103 9.99 3.38 -12.59
N GLN A 104 8.70 3.08 -12.51
CA GLN A 104 8.15 1.75 -12.71
C GLN A 104 6.81 1.81 -13.43
N LEU A 105 6.55 0.79 -14.24
CA LEU A 105 5.30 0.56 -14.93
C LEU A 105 4.89 -0.89 -14.71
N TRP A 106 3.61 -1.11 -14.47
CA TRP A 106 3.05 -2.42 -14.23
C TRP A 106 1.71 -2.58 -14.95
N TYR A 107 1.52 -3.77 -15.49
CA TYR A 107 0.23 -4.29 -15.92
C TYR A 107 -0.15 -5.45 -15.01
N TYR A 108 -1.39 -5.46 -14.55
CA TYR A 108 -2.00 -6.58 -13.84
C TYR A 108 -3.28 -7.00 -14.57
N ASP A 109 -3.45 -8.30 -14.75
CA ASP A 109 -4.74 -8.92 -14.98
C ASP A 109 -5.10 -9.68 -13.70
N PHE A 110 -5.87 -9.01 -12.84
CA PHE A 110 -6.51 -9.66 -11.70
C PHE A 110 -7.71 -10.42 -12.26
N TYR A 111 -7.53 -11.71 -12.51
CA TYR A 111 -8.53 -12.50 -13.21
C TYR A 111 -9.89 -12.45 -12.52
N GLN A 112 -10.93 -12.05 -13.27
CA GLN A 112 -12.29 -11.85 -12.77
C GLN A 112 -12.45 -10.69 -11.78
N PHE A 113 -11.52 -9.73 -11.78
CA PHE A 113 -11.58 -8.51 -10.96
C PHE A 113 -11.31 -7.26 -11.80
N SER A 114 -10.09 -7.05 -12.28
CA SER A 114 -9.75 -5.87 -13.08
C SER A 114 -8.49 -6.08 -13.91
N ASN A 115 -8.44 -5.42 -15.06
CA ASN A 115 -7.19 -5.13 -15.74
C ASN A 115 -6.69 -3.77 -15.23
N MET A 116 -5.44 -3.69 -14.80
CA MET A 116 -4.86 -2.49 -14.21
C MET A 116 -3.54 -2.12 -14.88
N PHE A 117 -3.43 -0.86 -15.31
CA PHE A 117 -2.15 -0.21 -15.55
C PHE A 117 -1.80 0.69 -14.38
N TYR A 118 -0.59 0.51 -13.84
CA TYR A 118 -0.03 1.35 -12.79
C TYR A 118 1.32 1.89 -13.22
N GLY A 119 1.56 3.17 -12.97
CA GLY A 119 2.86 3.80 -13.17
C GLY A 119 3.22 4.71 -12.01
N ASP A 120 4.50 4.74 -11.67
CA ASP A 120 5.10 5.65 -10.69
C ASP A 120 6.45 6.13 -11.21
N ALA A 121 6.72 7.42 -11.06
CA ALA A 121 8.02 7.99 -11.35
C ALA A 121 8.36 9.09 -10.35
N ASN A 122 9.60 9.11 -9.88
CA ASN A 122 10.13 10.14 -9.00
C ASN A 122 11.54 10.56 -9.42
N TYR A 123 11.89 11.80 -9.08
CA TYR A 123 13.20 12.38 -9.31
C TYR A 123 13.68 13.08 -8.04
N THR A 124 14.90 12.77 -7.60
CA THR A 124 15.58 13.47 -6.50
C THR A 124 16.76 14.25 -7.03
N LEU A 125 16.74 15.56 -6.86
CA LEU A 125 17.87 16.43 -7.16
C LEU A 125 18.93 16.28 -6.06
N LYS A 126 20.11 15.77 -6.42
CA LYS A 126 21.27 15.69 -5.52
C LYS A 126 22.01 17.02 -5.54
N THR A 127 21.89 17.80 -4.48
CA THR A 127 22.47 19.15 -4.40
C THR A 127 23.88 19.17 -3.82
N GLY A 128 24.30 18.09 -3.15
CA GLY A 128 25.56 18.03 -2.41
C GLY A 128 25.55 18.77 -1.07
N THR A 129 24.47 19.48 -0.72
CA THR A 129 24.38 20.29 0.50
C THR A 129 23.76 19.55 1.69
N GLY A 130 23.35 18.30 1.49
CA GLY A 130 22.54 17.56 2.47
C GLY A 130 21.04 17.89 2.39
N PHE A 131 20.61 18.78 1.48
CA PHE A 131 19.22 19.12 1.21
C PHE A 131 18.85 18.74 -0.22
N ASN A 132 18.22 17.58 -0.41
CA ASN A 132 17.93 17.00 -1.72
C ASN A 132 16.41 17.02 -1.98
N PRO A 133 15.89 18.03 -2.69
CA PRO A 133 14.47 18.08 -3.03
C PRO A 133 14.11 16.97 -4.01
N PHE A 134 12.87 16.51 -3.94
CA PHE A 134 12.34 15.50 -4.85
C PHE A 134 10.90 15.81 -5.26
N VAL A 135 10.52 15.25 -6.40
CA VAL A 135 9.15 15.26 -6.92
C VAL A 135 8.84 13.90 -7.54
N GLY A 136 7.58 13.50 -7.53
CA GLY A 136 7.11 12.31 -8.19
C GLY A 136 5.64 12.38 -8.58
N GLY A 137 5.25 11.46 -9.45
CA GLY A 137 3.89 11.31 -9.91
C GLY A 137 3.55 9.85 -10.15
N GLN A 138 2.29 9.52 -9.95
CA GLN A 138 1.76 8.18 -10.17
C GLN A 138 0.42 8.22 -10.91
N PHE A 139 0.09 7.12 -11.58
CA PHE A 139 -1.13 6.98 -12.36
C PHE A 139 -1.66 5.54 -12.25
N VAL A 140 -2.97 5.41 -12.16
CA VAL A 140 -3.70 4.14 -12.17
C VAL A 140 -4.82 4.24 -13.21
N ARG A 141 -4.93 3.22 -14.06
CA ARG A 141 -6.09 3.04 -14.94
C ARG A 141 -6.58 1.61 -14.82
N GLU A 142 -7.86 1.45 -14.56
CA GLU A 142 -8.50 0.14 -14.55
C GLU A 142 -9.68 0.04 -15.52
N TYR A 143 -9.86 -1.16 -16.05
CA TYR A 143 -11.02 -1.51 -16.86
C TYR A 143 -11.42 -2.96 -16.60
N ASP A 144 -12.62 -3.30 -17.02
CA ASP A 144 -13.23 -4.60 -16.79
C ASP A 144 -12.35 -5.78 -17.25
N SER A 145 -12.37 -6.85 -16.46
CA SER A 145 -11.77 -8.15 -16.76
C SER A 145 -12.76 -9.28 -16.43
N HIS A 146 -13.99 -9.21 -16.95
CA HIS A 146 -15.10 -10.11 -16.59
C HIS A 146 -15.32 -10.14 -15.07
N SER A 147 -15.43 -8.95 -14.48
CA SER A 147 -15.32 -8.79 -13.03
C SER A 147 -16.51 -9.36 -12.27
N LEU A 148 -16.25 -10.06 -11.17
CA LEU A 148 -17.26 -10.47 -10.19
C LEU A 148 -17.88 -9.27 -9.45
N LEU A 149 -17.21 -8.11 -9.47
CA LEU A 149 -17.67 -6.88 -8.84
C LEU A 149 -18.59 -6.04 -9.76
N GLY A 150 -18.84 -6.50 -10.98
CA GLY A 150 -19.54 -5.72 -12.00
C GLY A 150 -18.61 -4.82 -12.80
N ASN A 151 -19.12 -3.81 -13.49
CA ASN A 151 -18.33 -3.04 -14.47
C ASN A 151 -17.19 -2.25 -13.80
N VAL A 152 -15.93 -2.65 -14.03
CA VAL A 152 -14.77 -1.91 -13.50
C VAL A 152 -14.35 -0.80 -14.46
N ASN A 153 -14.20 0.41 -13.91
CA ASN A 153 -13.73 1.58 -14.63
C ASN A 153 -13.21 2.62 -13.64
N ALA A 154 -11.90 2.66 -13.39
CA ALA A 154 -11.28 3.58 -12.45
C ALA A 154 -10.12 4.34 -13.10
N THR A 155 -9.94 5.60 -12.70
CA THR A 155 -8.79 6.42 -13.08
C THR A 155 -8.31 7.18 -11.87
N ALA A 156 -7.04 7.05 -11.52
CA ALA A 156 -6.45 7.77 -10.41
C ALA A 156 -5.10 8.35 -10.77
N TYR A 157 -4.75 9.44 -10.11
CA TYR A 157 -3.45 10.09 -10.24
C TYR A 157 -2.95 10.54 -8.88
N GLY A 158 -1.63 10.75 -8.80
CA GLY A 158 -1.00 11.23 -7.59
C GLY A 158 0.23 12.05 -7.89
N LEU A 159 0.53 12.96 -6.99
CA LEU A 159 1.74 13.77 -6.98
C LEU A 159 2.34 13.72 -5.57
N ILE A 160 3.67 13.70 -5.50
CA ILE A 160 4.40 13.85 -4.26
C ILE A 160 5.55 14.81 -4.47
N GLY A 161 5.82 15.64 -3.47
CA GLY A 161 6.97 16.53 -3.45
C GLY A 161 7.52 16.64 -2.05
N GLY A 162 8.82 16.91 -1.93
CA GLY A 162 9.43 17.02 -0.62
C GLY A 162 10.92 17.24 -0.67
N VAL A 163 11.54 17.02 0.48
CA VAL A 163 12.98 17.12 0.62
C VAL A 163 13.52 16.10 1.59
N HIS A 164 14.59 15.43 1.17
CA HIS A 164 15.49 14.72 2.07
C HIS A 164 16.49 15.71 2.64
N TYR A 165 16.63 15.76 3.95
CA TYR A 165 17.52 16.69 4.61
C TYR A 165 18.44 15.98 5.61
N GLN A 166 19.61 16.54 5.85
CA GLN A 166 20.54 16.12 6.89
C GLN A 166 20.77 17.30 7.85
N THR A 167 20.56 17.08 9.14
CA THR A 167 20.86 18.06 10.19
C THR A 167 21.84 17.48 11.21
N GLY A 168 22.27 18.30 12.18
CA GLY A 168 23.12 17.86 13.29
C GLY A 168 22.48 16.80 14.20
N ILE A 169 21.16 16.63 14.14
CA ILE A 169 20.44 15.61 14.92
C ILE A 169 20.08 14.36 14.08
N GLY A 170 20.41 14.35 12.79
CA GLY A 170 20.29 13.18 11.92
C GLY A 170 19.61 13.44 10.57
N ALA A 171 19.36 12.36 9.83
CA ALA A 171 18.73 12.39 8.51
C ALA A 171 17.20 12.41 8.64
N GLY A 172 16.54 13.17 7.77
CA GLY A 172 15.08 13.21 7.73
C GLY A 172 14.51 13.47 6.35
N THR A 173 13.19 13.43 6.27
CA THR A 173 12.42 13.70 5.06
C THR A 173 11.12 14.40 5.42
N LEU A 174 10.82 15.50 4.73
CA LEU A 174 9.52 16.16 4.73
C LEU A 174 8.88 15.96 3.36
N SER A 175 7.62 15.53 3.32
CA SER A 175 6.89 15.31 2.07
C SER A 175 5.45 15.79 2.15
N PHE A 176 4.95 16.33 1.04
CA PHE A 176 3.55 16.58 0.77
C PHE A 176 3.11 15.71 -0.41
N ALA A 177 1.97 15.05 -0.27
CA ALA A 177 1.39 14.20 -1.29
C ALA A 177 -0.07 14.60 -1.57
N TYR A 178 -0.51 14.34 -2.80
CA TYR A 178 -1.88 14.46 -3.23
C TYR A 178 -2.26 13.25 -4.09
N ASN A 179 -3.45 12.73 -3.91
CA ASN A 179 -4.05 11.73 -4.78
C ASN A 179 -5.48 12.11 -5.13
N ALA A 180 -5.94 11.70 -6.30
CA ALA A 180 -7.34 11.76 -6.66
C ALA A 180 -7.75 10.53 -7.47
N ILE A 181 -8.99 10.12 -7.26
CA ILE A 181 -9.69 9.08 -8.01
C ILE A 181 -10.89 9.76 -8.68
N ASN A 182 -10.94 9.70 -10.00
CA ASN A 182 -12.03 10.29 -10.77
C ASN A 182 -13.34 9.55 -10.50
N PRO A 183 -14.46 10.26 -10.25
CA PRO A 183 -15.76 9.63 -10.22
C PRO A 183 -16.17 9.22 -11.63
N HIS A 184 -16.78 8.05 -11.73
CA HIS A 184 -17.40 7.49 -12.92
C HIS A 184 -18.91 7.31 -12.68
N GLY A 185 -19.68 7.10 -13.75
CA GLY A 185 -21.13 6.95 -13.68
C GLY A 185 -21.58 5.78 -12.79
N ALA A 186 -22.86 5.75 -12.42
CA ALA A 186 -23.43 4.76 -11.49
C ALA A 186 -23.33 3.29 -11.95
N ALA A 187 -23.05 3.05 -13.23
CA ALA A 187 -22.81 1.71 -13.75
C ALA A 187 -21.42 1.16 -13.37
N ALA A 188 -20.45 2.03 -13.09
CA ALA A 188 -19.10 1.61 -12.69
C ALA A 188 -19.06 1.18 -11.22
N TYR A 189 -18.30 0.13 -10.93
CA TYR A 189 -18.09 -0.39 -9.58
C TYR A 189 -17.60 0.71 -8.65
N GLY A 190 -18.26 0.85 -7.51
CA GLY A 190 -17.96 1.89 -6.51
C GLY A 190 -17.92 3.30 -7.09
N HIS A 191 -18.63 3.56 -8.19
CA HIS A 191 -18.59 4.81 -8.95
C HIS A 191 -17.19 5.21 -9.42
N GLY A 192 -16.32 4.23 -9.71
CA GLY A 192 -14.93 4.45 -10.10
C GLY A 192 -13.91 4.16 -9.00
N ALA A 193 -14.29 3.41 -7.98
CA ALA A 193 -13.36 2.92 -6.96
C ALA A 193 -12.29 2.01 -7.60
N ILE A 194 -11.08 2.06 -7.07
CA ILE A 194 -10.00 1.17 -7.51
C ILE A 194 -10.29 -0.24 -6.99
N VAL A 195 -10.15 -1.24 -7.86
CA VAL A 195 -10.23 -2.65 -7.52
C VAL A 195 -8.84 -3.17 -7.14
N SER A 196 -8.65 -3.52 -5.86
CA SER A 196 -7.34 -3.95 -5.37
C SER A 196 -7.42 -5.19 -4.49
N PRO A 197 -7.52 -6.38 -5.11
CA PRO A 197 -7.83 -7.64 -4.43
C PRO A 197 -6.96 -7.98 -3.21
N TYR A 198 -5.72 -7.51 -3.19
CA TYR A 198 -4.75 -7.85 -2.13
C TYR A 198 -4.34 -6.67 -1.26
N THR A 199 -4.97 -5.50 -1.41
CA THR A 199 -4.70 -4.33 -0.55
C THR A 199 -5.94 -3.67 0.06
N ILE A 200 -7.14 -3.87 -0.49
CA ILE A 200 -8.37 -3.21 0.00
C ILE A 200 -8.69 -3.60 1.45
N GLY A 201 -8.88 -2.59 2.31
CA GLY A 201 -9.13 -2.77 3.74
C GLY A 201 -7.85 -3.03 4.55
N TYR A 202 -6.72 -3.24 3.86
CA TYR A 202 -5.41 -3.43 4.49
C TYR A 202 -4.59 -2.13 4.49
N ALA A 203 -4.99 -1.10 3.74
CA ALA A 203 -4.31 0.19 3.63
C ALA A 203 -2.83 0.05 3.28
N THR A 204 -2.56 -0.81 2.30
CA THR A 204 -1.21 -1.17 1.81
C THR A 204 -1.07 -0.97 0.31
N ASP A 205 -2.04 -0.30 -0.30
CA ASP A 205 -1.95 0.13 -1.69
C ASP A 205 -0.83 1.18 -1.86
N PRO A 206 -0.34 1.37 -3.09
CA PRO A 206 0.82 2.21 -3.33
C PRO A 206 0.46 3.71 -3.43
N LEU A 207 -0.78 4.13 -3.15
CA LEU A 207 -1.14 5.55 -3.26
C LEU A 207 -0.41 6.38 -2.19
N TYR A 208 0.18 7.51 -2.60
CA TYR A 208 0.99 8.36 -1.73
C TYR A 208 0.26 8.89 -0.48
N THR A 209 -1.07 9.01 -0.52
CA THR A 209 -1.89 9.50 0.59
C THR A 209 -2.35 8.42 1.54
N THR A 210 -2.13 7.13 1.24
CA THR A 210 -2.61 6.03 2.08
C THR A 210 -2.01 6.08 3.48
N SER A 211 -2.87 5.99 4.49
CA SER A 211 -2.55 6.03 5.92
C SER A 211 -2.59 4.65 6.55
N MET A 212 -2.38 4.55 7.86
CA MET A 212 -2.21 3.25 8.52
C MET A 212 -3.47 2.38 8.45
N ILE A 213 -4.65 2.98 8.53
CA ILE A 213 -5.92 2.25 8.61
C ILE A 213 -6.76 2.34 7.35
N ARG A 214 -6.52 3.32 6.47
CA ARG A 214 -7.28 3.55 5.24
C ARG A 214 -6.55 4.47 4.27
N GLY A 215 -7.01 4.45 3.03
CA GLY A 215 -6.69 5.39 1.96
C GLY A 215 -7.88 5.61 1.03
N LEU A 216 -7.59 6.08 -0.18
CA LEU A 216 -8.62 6.28 -1.22
C LEU A 216 -9.13 4.97 -1.81
N VAL A 217 -8.38 3.87 -1.67
CA VAL A 217 -8.84 2.53 -2.07
C VAL A 217 -10.06 2.11 -1.24
N GLU A 218 -10.06 2.37 0.06
CA GLU A 218 -11.18 2.03 0.96
C GLU A 218 -12.35 3.02 0.88
N THR A 219 -12.07 4.29 0.53
CA THR A 219 -13.04 5.38 0.60
C THR A 219 -13.58 5.80 -0.77
N GLY A 220 -13.02 5.26 -1.86
CA GLY A 220 -13.52 5.43 -3.22
C GLY A 220 -13.20 6.80 -3.85
N PRO A 221 -13.94 7.17 -4.92
CA PRO A 221 -13.71 8.39 -5.69
C PRO A 221 -13.70 9.66 -4.85
N GLY A 222 -12.81 10.59 -5.22
CA GLY A 222 -12.54 11.80 -4.45
C GLY A 222 -11.07 12.20 -4.55
N ASN A 223 -10.61 12.93 -3.54
CA ASN A 223 -9.20 13.30 -3.43
C ASN A 223 -8.72 13.28 -1.99
N ALA A 224 -7.40 13.24 -1.83
CA ALA A 224 -6.74 13.27 -0.54
C ALA A 224 -5.43 14.04 -0.62
N TRP A 225 -5.00 14.60 0.49
CA TRP A 225 -3.66 15.15 0.65
C TRP A 225 -3.02 14.64 1.94
N LYS A 226 -1.69 14.59 1.97
CA LYS A 226 -0.93 14.09 3.11
C LYS A 226 0.37 14.84 3.32
N VAL A 227 0.63 15.28 4.54
CA VAL A 227 1.95 15.76 4.99
C VAL A 227 2.57 14.68 5.84
N LYS A 228 3.87 14.41 5.63
CA LYS A 228 4.63 13.43 6.41
C LYS A 228 6.03 13.96 6.72
N VAL A 229 6.47 13.76 7.95
CA VAL A 229 7.85 13.93 8.40
C VAL A 229 8.36 12.58 8.87
N ALA A 230 9.58 12.24 8.46
CA ALA A 230 10.35 11.13 9.00
C ALA A 230 11.71 11.65 9.47
N GLN A 231 12.12 11.31 10.69
CA GLN A 231 13.38 11.76 11.28
C GLN A 231 14.07 10.60 11.99
N HIS A 232 15.30 10.30 11.59
CA HIS A 232 16.19 9.45 12.36
C HIS A 232 17.01 10.32 13.32
N PHE A 233 16.95 10.04 14.62
CA PHE A 233 17.78 10.67 15.63
C PHE A 233 18.91 9.74 16.02
N ASN A 234 20.14 10.10 15.66
CA ASN A 234 21.37 9.37 16.01
C ASN A 234 21.32 7.84 15.77
N LYS A 235 20.51 7.39 14.80
CA LYS A 235 20.22 5.98 14.46
C LYS A 235 19.48 5.16 15.52
N GLU A 236 19.32 5.67 16.74
CA GLU A 236 18.64 4.99 17.84
C GLU A 236 17.13 5.19 17.79
N PHE A 237 16.66 6.34 17.30
CA PHE A 237 15.23 6.60 17.17
C PHE A 237 14.87 6.91 15.73
N LEU A 238 13.71 6.41 15.31
CA LEU A 238 13.02 6.79 14.09
C LEU A 238 11.64 7.30 14.47
N LEU A 239 11.39 8.58 14.21
CA LEU A 239 10.08 9.20 14.36
C LEU A 239 9.45 9.41 12.99
N LEU A 240 8.22 8.95 12.81
CA LEU A 240 7.35 9.33 11.72
C LEU A 240 6.13 10.05 12.29
N ALA A 241 5.79 11.18 11.70
CA ALA A 241 4.54 11.89 11.96
C ALA A 241 3.87 12.20 10.62
N ALA A 242 2.56 12.02 10.54
CA ALA A 242 1.81 12.37 9.33
C ALA A 242 0.41 12.87 9.65
N PHE A 243 -0.12 13.68 8.75
CA PHE A 243 -1.53 14.06 8.74
C PHE A 243 -2.04 13.91 7.31
N ALA A 244 -3.18 13.23 7.15
CA ALA A 244 -3.85 13.08 5.87
C ALA A 244 -5.31 13.53 6.00
N GLU A 245 -5.82 14.16 4.95
CA GLU A 245 -7.24 14.51 4.82
C GLU A 245 -7.79 13.94 3.51
N TYR A 246 -9.02 13.46 3.57
CA TYR A 246 -9.73 12.82 2.48
C TYR A 246 -11.05 13.54 2.25
N HIS A 247 -11.30 13.89 0.99
CA HIS A 247 -12.54 14.48 0.49
C HIS A 247 -13.13 13.52 -0.52
N THR A 248 -14.05 12.66 -0.07
CA THR A 248 -14.64 11.61 -0.91
C THR A 248 -16.12 11.86 -1.16
N TYR A 249 -16.60 11.46 -2.33
CA TYR A 249 -17.99 11.71 -2.73
C TYR A 249 -19.00 10.91 -1.91
N TYR A 250 -18.63 9.70 -1.46
CA TYR A 250 -19.56 8.75 -0.87
C TYR A 250 -19.37 8.55 0.63
N PHE A 251 -18.17 8.81 1.15
CA PHE A 251 -17.86 8.70 2.57
C PHE A 251 -17.63 10.07 3.23
N GLY A 252 -17.71 11.17 2.47
CA GLY A 252 -17.56 12.52 2.99
C GLY A 252 -16.12 12.89 3.35
N ASN A 253 -15.97 13.90 4.20
CA ASN A 253 -14.68 14.41 4.64
C ASN A 253 -14.19 13.66 5.88
N SER A 254 -12.96 13.18 5.86
CA SER A 254 -12.31 12.53 6.99
C SER A 254 -10.82 12.90 7.07
N ASN A 255 -10.18 12.66 8.21
CA ASN A 255 -8.75 12.86 8.39
C ASN A 255 -8.14 11.80 9.30
N ASP A 256 -6.84 11.58 9.12
CA ASP A 256 -6.01 10.69 9.91
C ASP A 256 -4.76 11.42 10.42
N ALA A 257 -4.59 11.46 11.75
CA ALA A 257 -3.35 11.93 12.39
C ALA A 257 -2.54 10.72 12.88
N TYR A 258 -1.28 10.62 12.45
CA TYR A 258 -0.41 9.47 12.65
C TYR A 258 0.89 9.85 13.37
N LEU A 259 1.29 9.02 14.34
CA LEU A 259 2.58 9.09 15.01
C LEU A 259 3.16 7.68 15.14
N ASP A 260 4.46 7.53 14.91
CA ASP A 260 5.17 6.27 15.01
C ASP A 260 6.60 6.51 15.47
N LEU A 261 6.93 5.93 16.60
CA LEU A 261 8.25 6.00 17.21
C LEU A 261 8.83 4.60 17.28
N THR A 262 9.98 4.41 16.64
CA THR A 262 10.77 3.19 16.73
C THR A 262 12.07 3.47 17.47
N TYR A 263 12.39 2.65 18.46
CA TYR A 263 13.66 2.61 19.16
C TYR A 263 14.47 1.38 18.73
N PHE A 264 15.73 1.62 18.41
CA PHE A 264 16.76 0.63 18.14
C PHE A 264 17.81 0.74 19.25
N PRO A 265 18.02 -0.30 20.08
CA PRO A 265 19.02 -0.25 21.13
C PRO A 265 20.39 0.12 20.57
N GLY A 266 20.99 1.14 21.20
CA GLY A 266 22.27 1.69 20.79
C GLY A 266 23.44 0.74 21.05
N ALA A 267 24.65 1.23 20.74
CA ALA A 267 25.89 0.45 20.85
C ALA A 267 26.20 -0.01 22.29
N ASP A 268 25.60 0.59 23.30
CA ASP A 268 25.74 0.22 24.71
C ASP A 268 24.99 -1.08 25.07
N PHE A 269 24.02 -1.49 24.23
CA PHE A 269 23.23 -2.71 24.40
C PHE A 269 23.57 -3.77 23.34
N LYS A 270 24.85 -4.15 23.24
CA LYS A 270 25.35 -5.04 22.18
C LYS A 270 24.63 -6.39 22.10
N ASP A 271 24.23 -6.94 23.23
CA ASP A 271 23.49 -8.21 23.31
C ASP A 271 22.04 -8.09 22.78
N LEU A 272 21.54 -6.86 22.64
CA LEU A 272 20.22 -6.55 22.08
C LEU A 272 20.31 -6.06 20.62
N LYS A 273 21.46 -6.23 19.96
CA LYS A 273 21.58 -5.95 18.53
C LYS A 273 20.56 -6.79 17.76
N GLY A 274 19.75 -6.12 16.94
CA GLY A 274 18.65 -6.76 16.20
C GLY A 274 17.28 -6.56 16.85
N LEU A 275 17.21 -6.06 18.09
CA LEU A 275 15.97 -5.64 18.72
C LEU A 275 15.47 -4.31 18.13
N SER A 276 14.15 -4.19 17.99
CA SER A 276 13.46 -2.92 17.78
C SER A 276 12.16 -2.88 18.59
N ILE A 277 11.88 -1.75 19.21
CA ILE A 277 10.62 -1.46 19.90
C ILE A 277 9.92 -0.36 19.12
N ARG A 278 8.68 -0.59 18.72
CA ARG A 278 7.92 0.38 17.93
C ARG A 278 6.55 0.59 18.54
N ASP A 279 6.15 1.84 18.66
CA ASP A 279 4.79 2.21 18.98
C ASP A 279 4.26 3.15 17.90
N ARG A 280 3.09 2.83 17.36
CA ARG A 280 2.42 3.66 16.38
C ARG A 280 0.94 3.83 16.70
N VAL A 281 0.46 5.05 16.55
CA VAL A 281 -0.92 5.45 16.79
C VAL A 281 -1.44 6.23 15.59
N GLU A 282 -2.68 5.94 15.20
CA GLU A 282 -3.45 6.76 14.27
C GLU A 282 -4.78 7.14 14.90
N ILE A 283 -5.16 8.40 14.77
CA ILE A 283 -6.46 8.92 15.17
C ILE A 283 -7.18 9.31 13.91
N SER A 284 -8.31 8.65 13.65
CA SER A 284 -9.15 8.93 12.51
C SER A 284 -10.44 9.61 12.91
N ASN A 285 -10.83 10.64 12.18
CA ASN A 285 -12.01 11.46 12.45
C ASN A 285 -12.83 11.70 11.19
N GLY A 286 -14.13 11.89 11.40
CA GLY A 286 -15.07 12.26 10.34
C GLY A 286 -15.44 11.10 9.42
N GLY A 287 -16.01 11.48 8.28
CA GLY A 287 -16.60 10.59 7.30
C GLY A 287 -17.92 9.95 7.75
N ILE A 288 -18.53 9.20 6.83
CA ILE A 288 -19.82 8.53 7.03
C ILE A 288 -19.56 7.02 7.04
N GLY A 289 -19.82 6.35 8.15
CA GLY A 289 -19.67 4.89 8.26
C GLY A 289 -18.23 4.40 8.29
N LEU A 290 -17.24 5.29 8.39
CA LEU A 290 -15.82 4.93 8.39
C LEU A 290 -15.31 4.49 9.77
N ASN A 291 -15.89 5.01 10.84
CA ASN A 291 -15.49 4.72 12.21
C ASN A 291 -16.66 4.14 13.01
N PRO A 292 -16.41 3.36 14.07
CA PRO A 292 -17.47 2.87 14.95
C PRO A 292 -18.38 4.00 15.45
N GLY A 293 -19.67 3.94 15.11
CA GLY A 293 -20.64 4.97 15.45
C GLY A 293 -20.36 6.36 14.85
N ASN A 294 -19.55 6.45 13.78
CA ASN A 294 -19.02 7.69 13.19
C ASN A 294 -18.28 8.60 14.20
N GLN A 295 -17.72 8.02 15.27
CA GLN A 295 -16.94 8.75 16.26
C GLN A 295 -15.45 8.77 15.89
N SER A 296 -14.64 9.49 16.65
CA SER A 296 -13.18 9.39 16.57
C SER A 296 -12.74 7.95 16.86
N PHE A 297 -11.92 7.40 15.98
CA PHE A 297 -11.33 6.06 16.17
C PHE A 297 -9.84 6.20 16.42
N ILE A 298 -9.39 5.70 17.58
CA ILE A 298 -7.97 5.69 17.95
C ILE A 298 -7.47 4.27 17.80
N TYR A 299 -6.40 4.11 17.03
CA TYR A 299 -5.80 2.81 16.81
C TYR A 299 -4.31 2.80 17.12
N ASN A 300 -3.93 2.07 18.16
CA ASN A 300 -2.56 1.94 18.64
C ASN A 300 -2.00 0.53 18.36
N ARG A 301 -0.73 0.43 17.99
CA ARG A 301 -0.01 -0.83 17.80
C ARG A 301 1.39 -0.73 18.41
N VAL A 302 1.63 -1.53 19.44
CA VAL A 302 2.97 -1.74 20.01
C VAL A 302 3.56 -3.02 19.42
N MET A 303 4.80 -2.95 18.95
CA MET A 303 5.52 -4.04 18.31
C MET A 303 6.91 -4.19 18.92
N LEU A 304 7.26 -5.43 19.24
CA LEU A 304 8.60 -5.82 19.67
C LEU A 304 9.13 -6.85 18.67
N THR A 305 10.23 -6.53 18.01
CA THR A 305 10.84 -7.41 17.00
C THR A 305 12.29 -7.66 17.36
N TYR A 306 12.74 -8.91 17.25
CA TYR A 306 14.15 -9.28 17.40
C TYR A 306 14.58 -10.09 16.19
N LEU A 307 15.55 -9.58 15.43
CA LEU A 307 16.19 -10.32 14.35
C LEU A 307 17.42 -11.04 14.90
N PHE A 308 17.33 -12.37 14.99
CA PHE A 308 18.40 -13.27 15.46
C PHE A 308 19.55 -13.39 14.46
#